data_AF-A0A836SL31-F1
#
_entry.id   AF-A0A836SL31-F1
#
_cell.length_a   1.000
_cell.length_b   1.000
_cell.length_c   1.000
_cell.angle_alpha   90.00
_cell.angle_beta   90.00
_cell.angle_gamma   90.00
#
_symmetry.space_group_name_H-M   'P 1'
#
loop_
_entity.id
_entity.type
_entity.pdbx_description
1 polymer ?
#
loop_
_entity_poly.entity_id
_entity_poly.type
_entity_poly.pdbx_seq_one_letter_code
_entity_poly.pdbx_strand_id
1 'polypeptide(L)'
;CGTGNPFFTTDTAAALRAAEVGAEVVLKGTHSAEGVYDRDPAKFKDAVKLDRLTYEDVLKMGLRALDITAVSFCMERKLPIVVFNIRTPGNLRRAVSGEAVGTTIA
;
A
#
# COMPACT_ATOMS: atom_id res chain seq x y z
N CYS A 1 -1.04 -18.72 -3.12
CA CYS A 1 -2.11 -17.75 -2.79
C CYS A 1 -2.39 -17.84 -1.28
N GLY A 2 -2.70 -16.73 -0.63
CA GLY A 2 -2.79 -16.65 0.85
C GLY A 2 -4.21 -16.66 1.44
N THR A 3 -5.27 -16.67 0.63
CA THR A 3 -6.66 -16.59 1.14
C THR A 3 -7.64 -17.61 0.58
N GLY A 4 -7.24 -18.45 -0.38
CA GLY A 4 -8.08 -19.54 -0.86
C GLY A 4 -9.36 -19.15 -1.62
N ASN A 5 -9.59 -17.86 -1.94
CA ASN A 5 -10.78 -17.41 -2.66
C ASN A 5 -10.41 -16.75 -4.01
N PRO A 6 -11.05 -17.13 -5.14
CA PRO A 6 -10.89 -16.43 -6.41
C PRO A 6 -11.41 -14.98 -6.27
N PHE A 7 -10.83 -14.05 -7.03
CA PHE A 7 -11.07 -12.58 -6.98
C PHE A 7 -10.44 -11.80 -5.81
N PHE A 8 -9.80 -12.46 -4.85
CA PHE A 8 -9.11 -11.78 -3.74
C PHE A 8 -7.60 -11.73 -3.93
N THR A 9 -7.02 -10.54 -3.94
CA THR A 9 -5.57 -10.35 -3.90
C THR A 9 -5.03 -10.57 -2.48
N THR A 10 -3.72 -10.78 -2.38
CA THR A 10 -3.04 -10.89 -1.07
C THR A 10 -3.12 -9.57 -0.27
N ASP A 11 -3.38 -8.45 -0.94
CA ASP A 11 -3.59 -7.17 -0.28
C ASP A 11 -4.93 -7.12 0.46
N THR A 12 -6.01 -7.62 -0.16
CA THR A 12 -7.33 -7.71 0.49
C THR A 12 -7.32 -8.66 1.68
N ALA A 13 -6.56 -9.76 1.58
CA ALA A 13 -6.29 -10.66 2.70
C ALA A 13 -5.64 -9.96 3.90
N ALA A 14 -4.58 -9.19 3.62
CA ALA A 14 -3.83 -8.48 4.62
C ALA A 14 -4.67 -7.39 5.28
N ALA A 15 -5.47 -6.66 4.51
CA ALA A 15 -6.38 -5.64 5.02
C ALA A 15 -7.45 -6.22 5.94
N LEU A 16 -8.11 -7.32 5.53
CA LEU A 16 -9.10 -8.02 6.35
C LEU A 16 -8.47 -8.52 7.66
N ARG A 17 -7.31 -9.19 7.56
CA ARG A 17 -6.66 -9.75 8.75
C ARG A 17 -6.14 -8.66 9.69
N ALA A 18 -5.63 -7.56 9.14
CA ALA A 18 -5.19 -6.41 9.93
C ALA A 18 -6.35 -5.80 10.71
N ALA A 19 -7.53 -5.67 10.11
CA ALA A 19 -8.72 -5.20 10.82
C ALA A 19 -9.20 -6.19 11.90
N GLU A 20 -9.13 -7.51 11.65
CA GLU A 20 -9.51 -8.53 12.64
C GLU A 20 -8.60 -8.53 13.88
N VAL A 21 -7.30 -8.32 13.70
CA VAL A 21 -6.34 -8.29 14.81
C VAL A 21 -6.22 -6.92 15.49
N GLY A 22 -6.99 -5.92 15.02
CA GLY A 22 -6.92 -4.55 15.53
C GLY A 22 -5.59 -3.87 15.25
N ALA A 23 -4.98 -4.14 14.09
CA ALA A 23 -3.73 -3.49 13.70
C ALA A 23 -3.95 -1.98 13.48
N GLU A 24 -2.91 -1.20 13.77
CA GLU A 24 -2.93 0.27 13.58
C GLU A 24 -2.53 0.69 12.16
N VAL A 25 -1.80 -0.17 11.43
CA VAL A 25 -1.29 0.13 10.09
C VAL A 25 -1.07 -1.15 9.27
N VAL A 26 -1.28 -1.06 7.96
CA VAL A 26 -0.93 -2.11 6.99
C VAL A 26 0.39 -1.76 6.30
N LEU A 27 1.40 -2.62 6.48
CA LEU A 27 2.70 -2.47 5.85
C LEU A 27 2.79 -3.32 4.58
N LYS A 28 2.83 -2.67 3.42
CA LYS A 28 2.96 -3.31 2.11
C LYS A 28 4.40 -3.19 1.59
N GLY A 29 5.15 -4.27 1.72
CA GLY A 29 6.49 -4.39 1.14
C GLY A 29 6.45 -4.73 -0.35
N THR A 30 6.93 -3.84 -1.22
CA THR A 30 7.09 -4.06 -2.65
C THR A 30 8.53 -4.46 -3.00
N HIS A 31 8.72 -5.28 -4.04
CA HIS A 31 10.07 -5.72 -4.47
C HIS A 31 10.75 -4.76 -5.44
N SER A 32 9.98 -4.09 -6.29
CA SER A 32 10.51 -3.32 -7.43
C SER A 32 10.22 -1.83 -7.36
N ALA A 33 9.26 -1.41 -6.53
CA ALA A 33 8.86 -0.02 -6.39
C ALA A 33 9.27 0.51 -5.02
N GLU A 34 9.72 1.76 -4.96
CA GLU A 34 10.02 2.47 -3.71
C GLU A 34 8.78 2.98 -2.97
N GLY A 35 7.64 3.03 -3.65
CA GLY A 35 6.36 3.48 -3.12
C GLY A 35 5.30 3.43 -4.21
N VAL A 36 4.25 4.23 -4.05
CA VAL A 36 3.22 4.45 -5.05
C VAL A 36 3.63 5.63 -5.94
N TYR A 37 3.51 5.42 -7.25
CA TYR A 37 3.80 6.43 -8.28
C TYR A 37 2.50 6.89 -8.92
N ASP A 38 2.47 8.12 -9.43
CA ASP A 38 1.32 8.66 -10.17
C ASP A 38 0.98 7.84 -11.42
N ARG A 39 2.00 7.21 -12.03
CA ARG A 39 1.89 6.34 -13.21
C ARG A 39 2.94 5.22 -13.15
N ASP A 40 2.82 4.24 -14.04
CA ASP A 40 3.71 3.06 -14.07
C ASP A 40 5.16 3.47 -14.39
N PRO A 41 6.11 3.39 -13.43
CA PRO A 41 7.49 3.81 -13.63
C PRO A 41 8.25 2.92 -14.63
N ALA A 42 7.75 1.72 -14.92
CA ALA A 42 8.34 0.86 -15.95
C ALA A 42 7.99 1.34 -17.38
N LYS A 43 6.89 2.08 -17.53
CA LYS A 43 6.41 2.58 -18.84
C LYS A 43 6.71 4.07 -19.04
N PHE A 44 6.70 4.83 -17.95
CA PHE A 44 6.82 6.28 -17.97
C PHE A 44 8.04 6.69 -17.15
N LYS A 45 9.06 7.23 -17.82
CA LYS A 45 10.30 7.68 -17.17
C LYS A 45 10.10 8.94 -16.31
N ASP A 46 9.01 9.66 -16.53
CA ASP A 46 8.60 10.84 -15.78
C ASP A 46 7.66 10.51 -14.61
N ALA A 47 7.51 9.22 -14.26
CA ALA A 47 6.71 8.81 -13.11
C ALA A 47 7.26 9.41 -11.81
N VAL A 48 6.38 10.08 -11.07
CA VAL A 48 6.72 10.75 -9.81
C VAL A 48 6.21 9.91 -8.65
N LYS A 49 7.12 9.59 -7.73
CA LYS A 49 6.77 8.91 -6.48
C LYS A 49 5.98 9.89 -5.60
N LEU A 50 4.83 9.45 -5.10
CA LEU A 50 3.98 10.23 -4.22
C LEU A 50 4.28 9.83 -2.77
N ASP A 51 4.68 10.75 -1.91
CA ASP A 51 5.02 10.40 -0.52
C ASP A 51 3.76 10.21 0.36
N ARG A 52 2.69 10.94 0.04
CA ARG A 52 1.39 10.85 0.70
C ARG A 52 0.26 10.87 -0.33
N LEU A 53 -0.74 10.05 -0.07
CA LEU A 53 -1.95 9.92 -0.87
C LEU A 53 -3.15 9.82 0.06
N THR A 54 -4.28 10.38 -0.35
CA THR A 54 -5.54 10.07 0.33
C THR A 54 -6.16 8.81 -0.25
N TYR A 55 -7.02 8.13 0.51
CA TYR A 55 -7.81 7.01 -0.04
C TYR A 55 -8.59 7.43 -1.30
N GLU A 56 -9.14 8.64 -1.31
CA GLU A 56 -9.85 9.18 -2.48
C GLU A 56 -8.95 9.34 -3.70
N ASP A 57 -7.71 9.80 -3.51
CA ASP A 57 -6.75 9.96 -4.62
C ASP A 57 -6.44 8.60 -5.26
N VAL A 58 -6.27 7.57 -4.43
CA VAL A 58 -6.02 6.20 -4.92
C VAL A 58 -7.21 5.69 -5.74
N LEU A 59 -8.45 5.97 -5.29
CA LEU A 59 -9.68 5.61 -6.00
C LEU A 59 -9.84 6.41 -7.30
N LYS A 60 -9.59 7.72 -7.29
CA LYS A 60 -9.72 8.61 -8.46
C LYS A 60 -8.66 8.33 -9.52
N MET A 61 -7.42 8.08 -9.11
CA MET A 61 -6.29 7.86 -10.01
C MET A 61 -6.21 6.42 -10.53
N GLY A 62 -7.00 5.48 -9.98
CA GLY A 62 -7.02 4.09 -10.43
C GLY A 62 -5.64 3.43 -10.35
N LEU A 63 -4.87 3.74 -9.31
CA LEU A 63 -3.48 3.31 -9.18
C LEU A 63 -3.41 1.79 -9.09
N ARG A 64 -2.84 1.16 -10.13
CA ARG A 64 -2.65 -0.31 -10.24
C ARG A 64 -1.79 -0.92 -9.13
N ALA A 65 -1.16 -0.10 -8.30
CA ALA A 65 -0.33 -0.56 -7.20
C ALA A 65 -1.15 -1.23 -6.08
N LEU A 66 -2.45 -0.97 -5.98
CA LEU A 66 -3.32 -1.48 -4.91
C LEU A 66 -4.64 -2.01 -5.46
N ASP A 67 -5.17 -3.04 -4.80
CA ASP A 67 -6.53 -3.53 -5.01
C ASP A 67 -7.54 -2.51 -4.45
N ILE A 68 -8.40 -1.97 -5.31
CA ILE A 68 -9.43 -0.99 -4.94
C ILE A 68 -10.30 -1.52 -3.80
N THR A 69 -10.58 -2.82 -3.77
CA THR A 69 -11.39 -3.47 -2.73
C THR A 69 -10.71 -3.38 -1.37
N ALA A 70 -9.40 -3.62 -1.32
CA ALA A 70 -8.61 -3.52 -0.10
C ALA A 70 -8.54 -2.06 0.40
N VAL A 71 -8.37 -1.11 -0.53
CA VAL A 71 -8.30 0.33 -0.21
C VAL A 71 -9.62 0.83 0.37
N SER A 72 -10.76 0.49 -0.24
CA SER A 72 -12.08 0.87 0.27
C SER A 72 -12.33 0.30 1.67
N PHE A 73 -11.95 -0.95 1.91
CA PHE A 73 -12.08 -1.56 3.24
C PHE A 73 -11.19 -0.86 4.28
N CYS A 74 -9.94 -0.54 3.93
CA CYS A 74 -9.06 0.23 4.79
C CYS A 74 -9.60 1.64 5.06
N MET A 75 -10.22 2.29 4.06
CA MET A 75 -10.85 3.60 4.22
C MET A 75 -11.99 3.57 5.25
N GLU A 76 -12.89 2.58 5.17
CA GLU A 76 -14.00 2.43 6.13
C GLU A 76 -13.51 2.20 7.57
N ARG A 77 -12.42 1.45 7.73
CA ARG A 77 -11.79 1.16 9.02
C ARG A 77 -10.78 2.22 9.46
N LYS A 78 -10.53 3.26 8.64
CA LYS A 78 -9.48 4.28 8.84
C LYS A 78 -8.11 3.65 9.09
N LEU A 79 -7.80 2.57 8.38
CA LEU A 79 -6.59 1.78 8.55
C LEU A 79 -5.52 2.24 7.55
N PRO A 80 -4.51 3.03 7.97
CA PRO A 80 -3.49 3.55 7.07
C PRO A 80 -2.68 2.43 6.42
N ILE A 81 -2.28 2.67 5.17
CA ILE A 81 -1.46 1.74 4.38
C ILE A 81 -0.12 2.41 4.05
N VAL A 82 0.98 1.75 4.39
CA VAL A 82 2.34 2.22 4.04
C VAL A 82 2.93 1.28 3.02
N VAL A 83 3.22 1.80 1.83
CA VAL A 83 3.84 1.07 0.72
C VAL A 83 5.31 1.43 0.63
N PHE A 84 6.21 0.45 0.75
CA PHE A 84 7.65 0.69 0.73
C PHE A 84 8.43 -0.46 0.10
N ASN A 85 9.64 -0.17 -0.37
CA ASN A 85 10.53 -1.22 -0.87
C ASN A 85 11.11 -2.07 0.27
N ILE A 86 10.85 -3.37 0.26
CA ILE A 86 11.36 -4.33 1.26
C ILE A 86 12.83 -4.71 1.05
N ARG A 87 13.36 -4.53 -0.16
CA ARG A 87 14.76 -4.85 -0.49
C ARG A 87 15.74 -3.80 0.00
N THR A 88 15.27 -2.57 0.22
CA THR A 88 16.10 -1.50 0.76
C THR A 88 16.40 -1.79 2.25
N PRO A 89 17.68 -2.01 2.62
CA PRO A 89 18.03 -2.32 4.00
C PRO A 89 17.56 -1.24 4.97
N GLY A 90 16.93 -1.65 6.07
CA GLY A 90 16.45 -0.74 7.11
C GLY A 90 15.06 -0.13 6.88
N ASN A 91 14.46 -0.25 5.69
CA ASN A 91 13.13 0.34 5.42
C ASN A 91 12.04 -0.20 6.34
N LEU A 92 12.03 -1.50 6.63
CA LEU A 92 11.05 -2.09 7.55
C LEU A 92 11.15 -1.47 8.96
N ARG A 93 12.37 -1.33 9.50
CA ARG A 93 12.60 -0.71 10.81
C ARG A 93 12.13 0.74 10.81
N ARG A 94 12.48 1.49 9.77
CA ARG A 94 12.09 2.91 9.62
C ARG A 94 10.57 3.07 9.52
N ALA A 95 9.90 2.22 8.74
CA ALA A 95 8.44 2.22 8.61
C ALA A 95 7.73 1.94 9.94
N VAL A 96 8.19 0.94 10.70
CA VAL A 96 7.65 0.63 12.04
C VAL A 96 7.98 1.74 13.06
N SER A 97 9.08 2.47 12.86
CA SER A 97 9.46 3.61 13.72
C SER A 97 8.65 4.89 13.39
N GLY A 98 7.72 4.84 12.43
CA GLY A 98 6.92 6.00 12.00
C GLY A 98 7.68 6.99 11.12
N GLU A 99 8.85 6.62 10.61
CA GLU A 99 9.57 7.46 9.64
C GLU A 99 8.85 7.47 8.29
N ALA A 100 8.99 8.57 7.54
CA ALA A 100 8.48 8.65 6.18
C ALA A 100 9.29 7.72 5.26
N VAL A 101 8.72 6.55 4.97
CA VAL A 101 9.30 5.54 4.08
C VAL A 101 8.30 5.19 2.99
N GLY A 102 8.73 5.35 1.74
CA GLY A 102 7.91 5.05 0.57
C GLY A 102 6.71 5.99 0.45
N THR A 103 5.50 5.46 0.53
CA THR A 103 4.24 6.20 0.40
C THR A 103 3.26 5.82 1.50
N THR A 104 2.67 6.82 2.16
CA THR A 104 1.60 6.61 3.14
C THR A 104 0.24 6.97 2.56
N ILE A 105 -0.75 6.11 2.77
CA ILE A 105 -2.14 6.30 2.36
C ILE A 105 -3.00 6.40 3.62
N ALA A 106 -3.66 7.55 3.80
CA ALA A 106 -4.47 7.86 4.98
C ALA A 106 -5.57 8.91 4.68
#